data_AF-D1CE16-F1
#
_entry.id   AF-D1CE16-F1
#
_cell.length_a   1.000
_cell.length_b   1.000
_cell.length_c   1.000
_cell.angle_alpha   90.00
_cell.angle_beta   90.00
_cell.angle_gamma   90.00
#
_symmetry.space_group_name_H-M   'P 1'
#
loop_
_entity.id
_entity.type
_entity.pdbx_description
1 polymer ?
#
loop_
_entity_poly.entity_id
_entity_poly.type
_entity_poly.pdbx_seq_one_letter_code
_entity_poly.pdbx_strand_id
1 'polypeptide(L)'
;MRFIGIDLAWSLINADRPETGAAVIDESGNILSQANLSTDESILDFVLSNIDQEGAIVAIDAPIVVPNLEGSRRCEIALQSMKIPVYPSNRSLLEKNLGGIRGEILTHKLEIHGFRIQDSISPGEPTKAIVEVYPRATISRLFGKVPSYKGSKAKRSVLAHGILHLNRLIQEALDPPIRWIRSPIEDPARLETLTPRQLKHIADILDAVLAAYVGYLAWKEDGRVEVIGDVHEGFILIPTTHERLPQQSQIRTPKWLVSEYKQQAIRFFKALVDADIATLERMLPQDYQGVELSNGRTLNIEDTYKTVSSLRGLGLHLDFEDIVGEDSKICVVYRISNRSTGKDVRCMSLLQFRQDKIQKAYHSHELRHIVEVLLDNPAEEVTHERDSTKH
;
A
#
# COMPACT_ATOMS: atom_id res chain seq x y z
N MET A 1 -22.12 -19.51 -1.26
CA MET A 1 -22.42 -18.09 -1.03
C MET A 1 -21.56 -17.19 -1.94
N ARG A 2 -22.09 -16.02 -2.32
CA ARG A 2 -21.36 -14.99 -3.10
C ARG A 2 -21.30 -13.66 -2.36
N PHE A 3 -20.15 -13.00 -2.43
CA PHE A 3 -19.97 -11.66 -1.87
C PHE A 3 -19.64 -10.70 -3.01
N ILE A 4 -20.51 -9.71 -3.18
CA ILE A 4 -20.47 -8.79 -4.32
C ILE A 4 -20.20 -7.40 -3.77
N GLY A 5 -19.06 -6.83 -4.14
CA GLY A 5 -18.71 -5.48 -3.74
C GLY A 5 -18.90 -4.50 -4.88
N ILE A 6 -19.42 -3.32 -4.56
CA ILE A 6 -19.73 -2.24 -5.50
C ILE A 6 -19.09 -0.95 -4.99
N ASP A 7 -18.04 -0.48 -5.65
CA ASP A 7 -17.52 0.89 -5.47
C ASP A 7 -18.35 1.83 -6.35
N LEU A 8 -19.46 2.33 -5.80
CA LEU A 8 -20.49 3.03 -6.56
C LEU A 8 -20.04 4.47 -6.87
N ALA A 9 -20.15 4.88 -8.13
CA ALA A 9 -20.08 6.31 -8.44
C ALA A 9 -21.37 7.00 -7.96
N TRP A 10 -21.29 7.85 -6.94
CA TRP A 10 -22.48 8.41 -6.30
C TRP A 10 -23.32 9.34 -7.20
N SER A 11 -22.70 9.93 -8.23
CA SER A 11 -23.35 10.89 -9.12
C SER A 11 -24.34 10.23 -10.08
N LEU A 12 -25.58 10.71 -10.09
CA LEU A 12 -26.55 10.45 -11.17
C LEU A 12 -26.32 11.39 -12.37
N ILE A 13 -25.61 12.50 -12.16
CA ILE A 13 -25.19 13.40 -13.23
C ILE A 13 -24.08 12.70 -14.03
N ASN A 14 -24.32 12.47 -15.32
CA ASN A 14 -23.45 11.67 -16.21
C ASN A 14 -23.25 10.20 -15.77
N ALA A 15 -24.31 9.57 -15.24
CA ALA A 15 -24.30 8.16 -14.83
C ALA A 15 -24.03 7.16 -15.97
N ASP A 16 -24.01 7.61 -17.23
CA ASP A 16 -23.64 6.82 -18.40
C ASP A 16 -22.14 6.52 -18.49
N ARG A 17 -21.31 7.18 -17.68
CA ARG A 17 -19.86 6.95 -17.65
C ARG A 17 -19.51 5.73 -16.77
N PRO A 18 -18.58 4.85 -17.22
CA PRO A 18 -18.13 3.72 -16.42
C PRO A 18 -17.22 4.22 -15.30
N GLU A 19 -17.80 4.52 -14.14
CA GLU A 19 -17.09 5.04 -12.95
C GLU A 19 -17.39 4.21 -11.69
N THR A 20 -18.12 3.09 -11.83
CA THR A 20 -18.44 2.16 -10.73
C THR A 20 -17.61 0.89 -10.84
N GLY A 21 -16.81 0.58 -9.83
CA GLY A 21 -16.11 -0.70 -9.73
C GLY A 21 -17.03 -1.79 -9.18
N ALA A 22 -16.94 -3.01 -9.71
CA ALA A 22 -17.67 -4.15 -9.19
C ALA A 22 -16.77 -5.39 -9.14
N ALA A 23 -16.91 -6.20 -8.09
CA ALA A 23 -16.17 -7.44 -7.92
C ALA A 23 -17.02 -8.50 -7.20
N VAL A 24 -16.77 -9.77 -7.54
CA VAL A 24 -17.42 -10.93 -6.90
C VAL A 24 -16.35 -11.84 -6.33
N ILE A 25 -16.45 -12.16 -5.05
CA ILE A 25 -15.60 -13.17 -4.39
C ILE A 25 -16.43 -14.35 -3.90
N ASP A 26 -15.82 -15.53 -3.89
CA ASP A 26 -16.35 -16.71 -3.20
C ASP A 26 -15.79 -16.85 -1.78
N GLU A 27 -16.30 -17.84 -1.05
CA GLU A 27 -15.88 -18.15 0.32
C GLU A 27 -14.41 -18.60 0.45
N SER A 28 -13.80 -19.03 -0.65
CA SER A 28 -12.39 -19.40 -0.72
C SER A 28 -11.47 -18.21 -1.04
N GLY A 29 -12.03 -17.01 -1.21
CA GLY A 29 -11.30 -15.79 -1.56
C GLY A 29 -11.00 -15.65 -3.06
N ASN A 30 -11.58 -16.46 -3.94
CA ASN A 30 -11.35 -16.30 -5.37
C ASN A 30 -12.22 -15.18 -5.93
N ILE A 31 -11.62 -14.25 -6.67
CA ILE A 31 -12.33 -13.25 -7.45
C ILE A 31 -12.81 -13.89 -8.74
N LEU A 32 -14.14 -14.08 -8.83
CA LEU A 32 -14.81 -14.78 -9.91
C LEU A 32 -15.12 -13.87 -11.09
N SER A 33 -15.46 -12.62 -10.80
CA SER A 33 -15.87 -11.63 -11.78
C SER A 33 -15.50 -10.24 -11.29
N GLN A 34 -15.20 -9.36 -12.23
CA GLN A 34 -14.95 -7.94 -12.00
C GLN A 34 -15.42 -7.14 -13.21
N ALA A 35 -15.85 -5.89 -12.98
CA ALA A 35 -16.25 -5.00 -14.05
C ALA A 35 -16.09 -3.53 -13.64
N ASN A 36 -15.93 -2.67 -14.65
CA ASN A 36 -16.26 -1.24 -14.51
C ASN A 36 -17.62 -1.03 -15.17
N LEU A 37 -18.59 -0.59 -14.38
CA LEU A 37 -19.99 -0.46 -14.73
C LEU A 37 -20.39 1.01 -14.79
N SER A 38 -21.42 1.31 -15.57
CA SER A 38 -21.94 2.66 -15.74
C SER A 38 -23.32 2.79 -15.13
N THR A 39 -24.34 2.20 -15.75
CA THR A 39 -25.74 2.37 -15.36
C THR A 39 -26.16 1.47 -14.22
N ASP A 40 -27.19 1.88 -13.49
CA ASP A 40 -27.79 1.08 -12.41
C ASP A 40 -28.33 -0.27 -12.93
N GLU A 41 -28.83 -0.32 -14.16
CA GLU A 41 -29.26 -1.55 -14.81
C GLU A 41 -28.08 -2.49 -15.02
N SER A 42 -26.92 -1.97 -15.49
CA SER A 42 -25.72 -2.80 -15.65
C SER A 42 -25.19 -3.33 -14.31
N ILE A 43 -25.35 -2.56 -13.23
CA ILE A 43 -24.99 -2.99 -11.87
C ILE A 43 -25.96 -4.06 -11.39
N LEU A 44 -27.26 -3.88 -11.57
CA LEU A 44 -28.26 -4.87 -11.23
C LEU A 44 -28.04 -6.19 -11.99
N ASP A 45 -27.83 -6.11 -13.31
CA ASP A 45 -27.55 -7.28 -14.16
C ASP A 45 -26.29 -8.00 -13.72
N PHE A 46 -25.23 -7.26 -13.37
CA PHE A 46 -24.00 -7.83 -12.82
C PHE A 46 -24.27 -8.59 -11.52
N VAL A 47 -25.01 -7.99 -10.58
CA VAL A 47 -25.38 -8.65 -9.32
C VAL A 47 -26.17 -9.93 -9.59
N LEU A 48 -27.28 -9.83 -10.35
CA LEU A 48 -28.19 -10.95 -10.59
C LEU A 48 -27.54 -12.10 -11.37
N SER A 49 -26.57 -11.81 -12.24
CA SER A 49 -25.84 -12.83 -12.99
C SER A 49 -24.79 -13.56 -12.17
N ASN A 50 -24.45 -13.06 -10.97
CA ASN A 50 -23.38 -13.60 -10.12
C ASN A 50 -23.87 -14.14 -8.78
N ILE A 51 -25.17 -14.16 -8.50
CA ILE A 51 -25.72 -14.85 -7.31
C ILE A 51 -25.60 -16.37 -7.46
N ASP A 52 -25.45 -17.09 -6.36
CA ASP A 52 -25.58 -18.54 -6.33
C ASP A 52 -26.88 -18.98 -5.61
N GLN A 53 -27.07 -20.29 -5.42
CA GLN A 53 -28.27 -20.81 -4.78
C GLN A 53 -28.39 -20.45 -3.30
N GLU A 54 -27.28 -20.11 -2.65
CA GLU A 54 -27.25 -19.65 -1.26
C GLU A 54 -27.48 -18.13 -1.14
N GLY A 55 -27.52 -17.43 -2.28
CA GLY A 55 -27.82 -16.00 -2.37
C GLY A 55 -26.57 -15.16 -2.60
N ALA A 56 -26.58 -13.94 -2.04
CA ALA A 56 -25.44 -13.04 -2.07
C ALA A 56 -25.54 -11.94 -1.02
N ILE A 57 -24.39 -11.45 -0.57
CA ILE A 57 -24.28 -10.19 0.16
C ILE A 57 -23.73 -9.13 -0.78
N VAL A 58 -24.50 -8.06 -1.00
CA VAL A 58 -24.11 -6.91 -1.83
C VAL A 58 -23.62 -5.80 -0.92
N ALA A 59 -22.31 -5.59 -0.90
CA ALA A 59 -21.63 -4.58 -0.12
C ALA A 59 -21.35 -3.33 -0.99
N ILE A 60 -21.94 -2.20 -0.64
CA ILE A 60 -21.96 -0.99 -1.46
C ILE A 60 -21.15 0.12 -0.77
N ASP A 61 -20.14 0.68 -1.46
CA ASP A 61 -19.44 1.91 -1.05
C ASP A 61 -20.23 3.15 -1.46
N ALA A 62 -21.40 3.31 -0.84
CA ALA A 62 -22.22 4.52 -0.94
C ALA A 62 -23.24 4.57 0.20
N PRO A 63 -23.73 5.77 0.55
CA PRO A 63 -24.87 5.93 1.44
C PRO A 63 -26.10 5.19 0.90
N ILE A 64 -26.55 4.14 1.60
CA ILE A 64 -27.76 3.38 1.22
C ILE A 64 -28.98 3.70 2.09
N VAL A 65 -28.76 4.34 3.25
CA VAL A 65 -29.81 4.92 4.09
C VAL A 65 -29.38 6.33 4.48
N VAL A 66 -30.14 7.34 4.02
CA VAL A 66 -29.85 8.76 4.27
C VAL A 66 -31.09 9.46 4.83
N PRO A 67 -31.35 9.35 6.14
CA PRO A 67 -32.60 9.85 6.72
C PRO A 67 -32.60 11.37 6.94
N ASN A 68 -31.42 11.96 7.13
CA ASN A 68 -31.27 13.37 7.46
C ASN A 68 -31.29 14.28 6.22
N LEU A 69 -32.03 15.39 6.33
CA LEU A 69 -32.06 16.43 5.30
C LEU A 69 -30.72 17.16 5.18
N GLU A 70 -30.08 17.46 6.32
CA GLU A 70 -28.85 18.25 6.43
C GLU A 70 -27.87 17.63 7.43
N GLY A 71 -26.61 18.07 7.40
CA GLY A 71 -25.57 17.62 8.34
C GLY A 71 -24.95 16.26 7.98
N SER A 72 -24.30 15.62 8.98
CA SER A 72 -23.71 14.28 8.85
C SER A 72 -24.63 13.23 9.47
N ARG A 73 -24.62 12.01 8.91
CA ARG A 73 -25.27 10.85 9.54
C ARG A 73 -24.56 10.48 10.83
N ARG A 74 -25.26 9.82 11.76
CA ARG A 74 -24.68 9.38 13.04
C ARG A 74 -23.48 8.46 12.85
N CYS A 75 -23.56 7.56 11.87
CA CYS A 75 -22.46 6.68 11.50
C CYS A 75 -21.21 7.45 11.05
N GLU A 76 -21.38 8.54 10.28
CA GLU A 76 -20.29 9.38 9.80
C GLU A 76 -19.63 10.17 10.94
N ILE A 77 -20.43 10.70 11.88
CA ILE A 77 -19.93 11.38 13.08
C ILE A 77 -19.10 10.40 13.93
N ALA A 78 -19.58 9.17 14.09
CA ALA A 78 -18.86 8.13 14.82
C ALA A 78 -17.52 7.80 14.14
N LEU A 79 -17.50 7.62 12.81
CA LEU A 79 -16.25 7.40 12.06
C LEU A 79 -15.27 8.58 12.19
N GLN A 80 -15.75 9.83 12.15
CA GLN A 80 -14.90 11.00 12.38
C GLN A 80 -14.27 11.00 13.77
N SER A 81 -15.01 10.57 14.81
CA SER A 81 -14.47 10.42 16.17
C SER A 81 -13.36 9.35 16.26
N MET A 82 -13.41 8.34 15.38
CA MET A 82 -12.37 7.33 15.18
C MET A 82 -11.20 7.83 14.32
N LYS A 83 -11.18 9.11 13.92
CA LYS A 83 -10.18 9.72 13.02
C LYS A 83 -10.14 9.08 11.64
N ILE A 84 -11.25 8.46 11.21
CA ILE A 84 -11.42 7.95 9.85
C ILE A 84 -12.07 9.08 9.04
N PRO A 85 -11.39 9.64 8.01
CA PRO A 85 -11.99 10.68 7.18
C PRO A 85 -13.21 10.14 6.46
N VAL A 86 -14.33 10.86 6.51
CA VAL A 86 -15.58 10.53 5.80
C VAL A 86 -16.30 11.83 5.46
N TYR A 87 -16.95 11.86 4.29
CA TYR A 87 -17.71 13.01 3.84
C TYR A 87 -19.14 12.95 4.39
N PRO A 88 -19.74 14.11 4.74
CA PRO A 88 -21.14 14.15 5.13
C PRO A 88 -22.03 13.74 3.96
N SER A 89 -23.02 12.88 4.23
CA SER A 89 -24.02 12.48 3.26
C SER A 89 -25.41 12.83 3.80
N ASN A 90 -26.09 13.78 3.16
CA ASN A 90 -27.45 14.19 3.50
C ASN A 90 -28.27 14.46 2.24
N ARG A 91 -29.60 14.43 2.36
CA ARG A 91 -30.49 14.52 1.20
C ARG A 91 -30.25 15.79 0.39
N SER A 92 -30.20 16.96 1.04
CA SER A 92 -29.99 18.24 0.35
C SER A 92 -28.69 18.29 -0.44
N LEU A 93 -27.58 17.80 0.14
CA LEU A 93 -26.27 17.80 -0.49
C LEU A 93 -26.22 16.86 -1.70
N LEU A 94 -26.75 15.65 -1.54
CA LEU A 94 -26.73 14.61 -2.58
C LEU A 94 -27.69 14.96 -3.72
N GLU A 95 -28.92 15.39 -3.42
CA GLU A 95 -29.88 15.83 -4.45
C GLU A 95 -29.33 17.01 -5.27
N LYS A 96 -28.81 18.04 -4.58
CA LYS A 96 -28.30 19.24 -5.24
C LYS A 96 -27.07 18.99 -6.11
N ASN A 97 -26.11 18.21 -5.62
CA ASN A 97 -24.81 18.09 -6.27
C ASN A 97 -24.67 16.84 -7.15
N LEU A 98 -25.45 15.79 -6.84
CA LEU A 98 -25.34 14.48 -7.47
C LEU A 98 -26.63 14.05 -8.18
N GLY A 99 -27.71 14.84 -8.09
CA GLY A 99 -29.00 14.57 -8.73
C GLY A 99 -29.88 13.57 -7.97
N GLY A 100 -29.44 13.12 -6.79
CA GLY A 100 -30.16 12.16 -5.96
C GLY A 100 -29.23 11.26 -5.14
N ILE A 101 -29.80 10.23 -4.52
CA ILE A 101 -29.09 9.31 -3.63
C ILE A 101 -29.01 7.95 -4.33
N ARG A 102 -27.96 7.77 -5.13
CA ARG A 102 -27.83 6.59 -5.99
C ARG A 102 -27.79 5.26 -5.23
N GLY A 103 -27.23 5.25 -4.01
CA GLY A 103 -27.24 4.07 -3.14
C GLY A 103 -28.65 3.63 -2.75
N GLU A 104 -29.55 4.55 -2.41
CA GLU A 104 -30.98 4.25 -2.13
C GLU A 104 -31.68 3.70 -3.39
N ILE A 105 -31.41 4.28 -4.57
CA ILE A 105 -31.99 3.81 -5.85
C ILE A 105 -31.56 2.38 -6.16
N LEU A 106 -30.26 2.08 -6.09
CA LEU A 106 -29.74 0.74 -6.33
C LEU A 106 -30.29 -0.27 -5.31
N THR A 107 -30.40 0.15 -4.05
CA THR A 107 -30.98 -0.66 -2.98
C THR A 107 -32.42 -1.02 -3.29
N HIS A 108 -33.26 -0.05 -3.69
CA HIS A 108 -34.65 -0.31 -4.05
C HIS A 108 -34.78 -1.29 -5.22
N LYS A 109 -33.90 -1.16 -6.23
CA LYS A 109 -33.85 -2.12 -7.35
C LYS A 109 -33.55 -3.54 -6.87
N LEU A 110 -32.57 -3.70 -5.98
CA LEU A 110 -32.22 -5.01 -5.41
C LEU A 110 -33.33 -5.59 -4.53
N GLU A 111 -34.07 -4.75 -3.79
CA GLU A 111 -35.18 -5.19 -2.93
C GLU A 111 -36.32 -5.86 -3.70
N ILE A 112 -36.59 -5.41 -4.94
CA ILE A 112 -37.54 -6.04 -5.86
C ILE A 112 -37.13 -7.48 -6.17
N HIS A 113 -35.83 -7.79 -6.14
CA HIS A 113 -35.27 -9.13 -6.35
C HIS A 113 -35.06 -9.93 -5.05
N GLY A 114 -35.66 -9.46 -3.95
CA GLY A 114 -35.68 -10.15 -2.67
C GLY A 114 -34.47 -9.91 -1.78
N PHE A 115 -33.60 -8.96 -2.12
CA PHE A 115 -32.55 -8.49 -1.21
C PHE A 115 -33.13 -7.60 -0.11
N ARG A 116 -32.47 -7.51 1.03
CA ARG A 116 -32.88 -6.65 2.16
C ARG A 116 -31.66 -5.95 2.75
N ILE A 117 -31.84 -4.70 3.15
CA ILE A 117 -30.87 -3.99 3.99
C ILE A 117 -30.77 -4.74 5.33
N GLN A 118 -29.55 -5.07 5.74
CA GLN A 118 -29.29 -5.77 7.00
C GLN A 118 -28.05 -5.17 7.66
N ASP A 119 -28.15 -4.70 8.90
CA ASP A 119 -26.99 -4.31 9.71
C ASP A 119 -26.38 -5.49 10.47
N SER A 120 -27.10 -6.60 10.58
CA SER A 120 -26.62 -7.86 11.17
C SER A 120 -26.84 -9.01 10.20
N ILE A 121 -25.79 -9.78 9.94
CA ILE A 121 -25.83 -10.98 9.09
C ILE A 121 -25.66 -12.21 9.98
N SER A 122 -26.52 -13.22 9.83
CA SER A 122 -26.34 -14.49 10.53
C SER A 122 -25.17 -15.27 9.91
N PRO A 123 -24.15 -15.66 10.68
CA PRO A 123 -22.97 -16.31 10.11
C PRO A 123 -23.28 -17.66 9.45
N GLY A 124 -22.67 -17.92 8.30
CA GLY A 124 -22.76 -19.20 7.58
C GLY A 124 -24.09 -19.47 6.87
N GLU A 125 -25.11 -18.63 7.06
CA GLU A 125 -26.46 -18.88 6.56
C GLU A 125 -26.68 -18.30 5.14
N PRO A 126 -27.44 -18.98 4.27
CA PRO A 126 -27.94 -18.42 3.02
C PRO A 126 -28.68 -17.10 3.23
N THR A 127 -28.40 -16.08 2.42
CA THR A 127 -28.98 -14.74 2.58
C THR A 127 -28.91 -13.91 1.31
N LYS A 128 -29.83 -12.94 1.20
CA LYS A 128 -29.79 -11.87 0.21
C LYS A 128 -29.75 -10.53 0.94
N ALA A 129 -28.54 -10.07 1.23
CA ALA A 129 -28.33 -8.87 2.04
C ALA A 129 -27.76 -7.71 1.23
N ILE A 130 -28.09 -6.49 1.66
CA ILE A 130 -27.49 -5.24 1.18
C ILE A 130 -26.88 -4.56 2.39
N VAL A 131 -25.60 -4.20 2.29
CA VAL A 131 -24.87 -3.56 3.37
C VAL A 131 -24.09 -2.36 2.85
N GLU A 132 -24.03 -1.30 3.63
CA GLU A 132 -23.16 -0.16 3.35
C GLU A 132 -21.79 -0.43 3.96
N VAL A 133 -20.74 -0.20 3.17
CA VAL A 133 -19.35 -0.42 3.57
C VAL A 133 -18.52 0.80 3.21
N TYR A 134 -17.34 0.90 3.82
CA TYR A 134 -16.43 1.99 3.51
C TYR A 134 -14.98 1.47 3.34
N PRO A 135 -14.54 1.15 2.11
CA PRO A 135 -13.22 0.61 1.80
C PRO A 135 -12.06 1.41 2.39
N ARG A 136 -12.19 2.73 2.55
CA ARG A 136 -11.18 3.54 3.24
C ARG A 136 -11.06 3.18 4.73
N ALA A 137 -12.19 2.99 5.42
CA ALA A 137 -12.19 2.48 6.80
C ALA A 137 -11.66 1.05 6.86
N THR A 138 -12.03 0.19 5.91
CA THR A 138 -11.51 -1.18 5.76
C THR A 138 -9.98 -1.17 5.70
N ILE A 139 -9.39 -0.38 4.81
CA ILE A 139 -7.93 -0.23 4.73
C ILE A 139 -7.35 0.26 6.06
N SER A 140 -7.99 1.26 6.68
CA SER A 140 -7.51 1.82 7.94
C SER A 140 -7.50 0.78 9.07
N ARG A 141 -8.49 -0.11 9.11
CA ARG A 141 -8.66 -1.14 10.14
C ARG A 141 -7.75 -2.34 9.91
N LEU A 142 -7.69 -2.85 8.68
CA LEU A 142 -6.94 -4.06 8.33
C LEU A 142 -5.44 -3.78 8.13
N PHE A 143 -5.09 -2.66 7.49
CA PHE A 143 -3.72 -2.39 7.04
C PHE A 143 -3.08 -1.18 7.73
N GLY A 144 -3.82 -0.49 8.59
CA GLY A 144 -3.35 0.70 9.30
C GLY A 144 -3.33 1.95 8.40
N LYS A 145 -2.18 2.25 7.77
CA LYS A 145 -2.03 3.53 7.06
C LYS A 145 -2.75 3.50 5.70
N VAL A 146 -3.73 4.38 5.52
CA VAL A 146 -4.40 4.60 4.23
C VAL A 146 -3.37 5.07 3.18
N PRO A 147 -3.31 4.44 1.98
CA PRO A 147 -2.40 4.86 0.92
C PRO A 147 -2.54 6.34 0.56
N SER A 148 -1.41 6.99 0.31
CA SER A 148 -1.35 8.43 0.03
C SER A 148 -2.09 8.85 -1.25
N TYR A 149 -2.36 7.91 -2.17
CA TYR A 149 -3.11 8.18 -3.40
C TYR A 149 -4.61 8.38 -3.17
N LYS A 150 -5.16 7.93 -2.04
CA LYS A 150 -6.56 8.19 -1.66
C LYS A 150 -6.79 9.63 -1.13
N GLY A 151 -5.84 10.53 -1.37
CA GLY A 151 -5.92 11.98 -1.21
C GLY A 151 -5.78 12.69 -2.56
N SER A 152 -6.52 13.77 -2.78
CA SER A 152 -6.60 14.44 -4.10
C SER A 152 -5.24 14.99 -4.54
N LYS A 153 -4.93 14.84 -5.84
CA LYS A 153 -3.72 15.30 -6.57
C LYS A 153 -2.44 14.46 -6.40
N ALA A 154 -2.54 13.14 -6.27
CA ALA A 154 -1.36 12.27 -6.40
C ALA A 154 -0.79 12.29 -7.83
N LYS A 155 0.54 12.35 -7.97
CA LYS A 155 1.20 12.15 -9.27
C LYS A 155 0.89 10.74 -9.79
N ARG A 156 0.86 10.55 -11.12
CA ARG A 156 0.54 9.26 -11.77
C ARG A 156 1.35 8.08 -11.20
N SER A 157 2.65 8.26 -10.99
CA SER A 157 3.51 7.24 -10.39
C SER A 157 3.06 6.86 -8.98
N VAL A 158 2.71 7.83 -8.14
CA VAL A 158 2.21 7.59 -6.77
C VAL A 158 0.91 6.80 -6.78
N LEU A 159 0.02 7.07 -7.75
CA LEU A 159 -1.23 6.32 -7.93
C LEU A 159 -0.96 4.87 -8.37
N ALA A 160 -0.07 4.68 -9.36
CA ALA A 160 0.31 3.36 -9.85
C ALA A 160 0.95 2.49 -8.75
N HIS A 161 1.92 3.03 -8.00
CA HIS A 161 2.53 2.34 -6.86
C HIS A 161 1.51 2.02 -5.76
N GLY A 162 0.61 2.97 -5.47
CA GLY A 162 -0.45 2.79 -4.49
C GLY A 162 -1.40 1.64 -4.85
N ILE A 163 -1.81 1.55 -6.11
CA ILE A 163 -2.65 0.47 -6.64
C ILE A 163 -1.94 -0.89 -6.52
N LEU A 164 -0.66 -0.97 -6.90
CA LEU A 164 0.13 -2.20 -6.75
C LEU A 164 0.23 -2.63 -5.29
N HIS A 165 0.50 -1.68 -4.42
CA HIS A 165 0.63 -1.93 -2.99
C HIS A 165 -0.70 -2.45 -2.41
N LEU A 166 -1.82 -1.79 -2.71
CA LEU A 166 -3.13 -2.23 -2.22
C LEU A 166 -3.50 -3.61 -2.76
N ASN A 167 -3.31 -3.85 -4.07
CA ASN A 167 -3.58 -5.15 -4.68
C ASN A 167 -2.80 -6.28 -3.99
N ARG A 168 -1.56 -6.01 -3.57
CA ARG A 168 -0.77 -6.98 -2.81
C ARG A 168 -1.34 -7.23 -1.42
N LEU A 169 -1.69 -6.17 -0.69
CA LEU A 169 -2.28 -6.32 0.65
C LEU A 169 -3.56 -7.15 0.60
N ILE A 170 -4.41 -6.91 -0.40
CA ILE A 170 -5.61 -7.70 -0.65
C ILE A 170 -5.27 -9.18 -0.86
N GLN A 171 -4.26 -9.48 -1.67
CA GLN A 171 -3.91 -10.88 -1.98
C GLN A 171 -3.20 -11.62 -0.83
N GLU A 172 -2.43 -10.93 0.00
CA GLU A 172 -1.51 -11.58 0.94
C GLU A 172 -1.90 -11.44 2.42
N ALA A 173 -2.57 -10.34 2.81
CA ALA A 173 -2.82 -10.01 4.22
C ALA A 173 -4.24 -10.36 4.69
N LEU A 174 -5.13 -10.72 3.76
CA LEU A 174 -6.50 -11.11 4.07
C LEU A 174 -6.62 -12.60 4.36
N ASP A 175 -7.61 -12.97 5.17
CA ASP A 175 -7.95 -14.37 5.48
C ASP A 175 -9.42 -14.66 5.14
N PRO A 176 -9.71 -15.40 4.06
CA PRO A 176 -8.77 -16.11 3.21
C PRO A 176 -7.99 -15.15 2.29
N PRO A 177 -6.81 -15.57 1.80
CA PRO A 177 -6.09 -14.83 0.79
C PRO A 177 -6.96 -14.60 -0.45
N ILE A 178 -7.06 -13.35 -0.90
CA ILE A 178 -7.85 -13.04 -2.09
C ILE A 178 -7.05 -13.36 -3.35
N ARG A 179 -7.65 -14.05 -4.33
CA ARG A 179 -6.95 -14.53 -5.53
C ARG A 179 -7.65 -14.10 -6.80
N TRP A 180 -6.89 -13.51 -7.71
CA TRP A 180 -7.40 -13.21 -9.05
C TRP A 180 -7.40 -14.46 -9.92
N ILE A 181 -8.57 -14.83 -10.45
CA ILE A 181 -8.62 -15.73 -11.61
C ILE A 181 -8.11 -14.98 -12.86
N ARG A 182 -8.48 -13.70 -12.98
CA ARG A 182 -7.98 -12.77 -14.00
C ARG A 182 -7.74 -11.40 -13.37
N SER A 183 -6.47 -11.03 -13.23
CA SER A 183 -6.07 -9.77 -12.60
C SER A 183 -6.35 -8.58 -13.53
N PRO A 184 -6.89 -7.45 -13.04
CA PRO A 184 -6.96 -6.19 -13.78
C PRO A 184 -5.56 -5.57 -14.00
N ILE A 185 -4.56 -6.07 -13.28
CA ILE A 185 -3.15 -5.70 -13.39
C ILE A 185 -2.43 -6.89 -14.02
N GLU A 186 -2.36 -6.92 -15.35
CA GLU A 186 -1.65 -7.97 -16.09
C GLU A 186 -0.13 -7.81 -15.99
N ASP A 187 0.37 -6.58 -16.10
CA ASP A 187 1.78 -6.23 -16.00
C ASP A 187 1.97 -5.02 -15.07
N PRO A 188 2.54 -5.23 -13.86
CA PRO A 188 2.87 -4.16 -12.93
C PRO A 188 3.72 -3.05 -13.54
N ALA A 189 4.63 -3.37 -14.48
CA ALA A 189 5.52 -2.39 -15.10
C ALA A 189 4.78 -1.42 -16.03
N ARG A 190 3.57 -1.78 -16.49
CA ARG A 190 2.77 -0.96 -17.40
C ARG A 190 1.83 -0.01 -16.68
N LEU A 191 1.60 -0.15 -15.38
CA LEU A 191 0.67 0.73 -14.65
C LEU A 191 1.04 2.21 -14.77
N GLU A 192 2.34 2.55 -14.73
CA GLU A 192 2.79 3.94 -14.87
C GLU A 192 2.53 4.54 -16.26
N THR A 193 2.30 3.69 -17.27
CA THR A 193 1.96 4.09 -18.64
C THR A 193 0.48 4.34 -18.84
N LEU A 194 -0.37 3.89 -17.90
CA LEU A 194 -1.81 4.04 -17.98
C LEU A 194 -2.24 5.49 -17.77
N THR A 195 -3.35 5.86 -18.39
CA THR A 195 -3.99 7.14 -18.15
C THR A 195 -4.52 7.22 -16.72
N PRO A 196 -4.66 8.43 -16.13
CA PRO A 196 -5.25 8.58 -14.81
C PRO A 196 -6.64 7.93 -14.68
N ARG A 197 -7.43 7.94 -15.76
CA ARG A 197 -8.75 7.30 -15.80
C ARG A 197 -8.65 5.77 -15.71
N GLN A 198 -7.75 5.15 -16.46
CA GLN A 198 -7.52 3.71 -16.38
C GLN A 198 -7.02 3.29 -14.99
N LEU A 199 -6.13 4.10 -14.38
CA LEU A 199 -5.70 3.85 -13.00
C LEU A 199 -6.85 3.99 -12.00
N LYS A 200 -7.72 4.99 -12.18
CA LYS A 200 -8.94 5.12 -11.37
C LYS A 200 -9.80 3.87 -11.47
N HIS A 201 -10.09 3.39 -12.68
CA HIS A 201 -10.89 2.17 -12.89
C HIS A 201 -10.29 0.93 -12.18
N ILE A 202 -8.97 0.79 -12.17
CA ILE A 202 -8.32 -0.30 -11.42
C ILE A 202 -8.48 -0.08 -9.92
N ALA A 203 -8.31 1.15 -9.43
CA ALA A 203 -8.52 1.47 -8.02
C ALA A 203 -9.98 1.20 -7.58
N ASP A 204 -10.95 1.56 -8.40
CA ASP A 204 -12.38 1.34 -8.14
C ASP A 204 -12.68 -0.16 -8.01
N ILE A 205 -12.08 -0.99 -8.87
CA ILE A 205 -12.16 -2.45 -8.76
C ILE A 205 -11.55 -2.96 -7.43
N LEU A 206 -10.39 -2.44 -7.01
CA LEU A 206 -9.78 -2.87 -5.74
C LEU A 206 -10.64 -2.48 -4.53
N ASP A 207 -11.29 -1.33 -4.60
CA ASP A 207 -12.22 -0.87 -3.57
C ASP A 207 -13.49 -1.71 -3.56
N ALA A 208 -13.98 -2.14 -4.73
CA ALA A 208 -15.05 -3.14 -4.85
C ALA A 208 -14.64 -4.50 -4.27
N VAL A 209 -13.40 -4.97 -4.46
CA VAL A 209 -12.93 -6.22 -3.83
C VAL A 209 -12.92 -6.09 -2.30
N LEU A 210 -12.46 -4.96 -1.75
CA LEU A 210 -12.51 -4.71 -0.31
C LEU A 210 -13.94 -4.63 0.22
N ALA A 211 -14.85 -4.02 -0.53
CA ALA A 211 -16.27 -4.00 -0.20
C ALA A 211 -16.82 -5.44 -0.11
N ALA A 212 -16.55 -6.26 -1.12
CA ALA A 212 -16.95 -7.67 -1.12
C ALA A 212 -16.37 -8.44 0.08
N TYR A 213 -15.11 -8.18 0.43
CA TYR A 213 -14.45 -8.80 1.57
C TYR A 213 -15.10 -8.43 2.91
N VAL A 214 -15.59 -7.20 3.09
CA VAL A 214 -16.35 -6.83 4.30
C VAL A 214 -17.66 -7.63 4.37
N GLY A 215 -18.34 -7.82 3.24
CA GLY A 215 -19.51 -8.71 3.16
C GLY A 215 -19.18 -10.15 3.54
N TYR A 216 -18.04 -10.67 3.07
CA TYR A 216 -17.52 -11.98 3.47
C TYR A 216 -17.27 -12.06 4.98
N LEU A 217 -16.60 -11.07 5.57
CA LEU A 217 -16.33 -11.04 7.00
C LEU A 217 -17.62 -11.06 7.83
N ALA A 218 -18.63 -10.30 7.42
CA ALA A 218 -19.93 -10.25 8.10
C ALA A 218 -20.65 -11.61 8.08
N TRP A 219 -20.46 -12.40 7.02
CA TRP A 219 -21.06 -13.74 6.90
C TRP A 219 -20.22 -14.85 7.54
N LYS A 220 -18.89 -14.71 7.56
CA LYS A 220 -18.00 -15.79 8.02
C LYS A 220 -18.23 -16.12 9.50
N GLU A 221 -18.26 -15.11 10.35
CA GLU A 221 -18.29 -15.27 11.81
C GLU A 221 -18.70 -13.96 12.49
N ASP A 222 -19.41 -14.07 13.62
CA ASP A 222 -19.74 -12.93 14.46
C ASP A 222 -18.48 -12.20 14.97
N GLY A 223 -18.58 -10.88 15.11
CA GLY A 223 -17.49 -10.06 15.67
C GLY A 223 -16.31 -9.81 14.71
N ARG A 224 -16.40 -10.23 13.44
CA ARG A 224 -15.45 -9.86 12.38
C ARG A 224 -15.69 -8.48 11.77
N VAL A 225 -16.91 -7.95 11.91
CA VAL A 225 -17.29 -6.58 11.53
C VAL A 225 -17.90 -5.81 12.70
N GLU A 226 -17.63 -4.52 12.74
CA GLU A 226 -18.25 -3.51 13.60
C GLU A 226 -19.31 -2.78 12.77
N VAL A 227 -20.53 -2.70 13.29
CA VAL A 227 -21.61 -1.88 12.73
C VAL A 227 -21.52 -0.49 13.34
N ILE A 228 -21.26 0.51 12.52
CA ILE A 228 -21.21 1.91 12.94
C ILE A 228 -22.53 2.57 12.56
N GLY A 229 -23.41 2.78 13.53
CA GLY A 229 -24.77 3.29 13.31
C GLY A 229 -25.83 2.20 13.41
N ASP A 230 -26.97 2.39 12.75
CA ASP A 230 -28.09 1.44 12.71
C ASP A 230 -28.90 1.56 11.41
N VAL A 231 -29.73 0.56 11.10
CA VAL A 231 -30.56 0.53 9.87
C VAL A 231 -31.52 1.72 9.70
N HIS A 232 -31.90 2.43 10.76
CA HIS A 232 -32.84 3.55 10.67
C HIS A 232 -32.13 4.89 10.44
N GLU A 233 -31.03 5.12 11.16
CA GLU A 233 -30.27 6.38 11.11
C GLU A 233 -29.12 6.36 10.08
N GLY A 234 -28.90 5.21 9.44
CA GLY A 234 -27.77 4.93 8.56
C GLY A 234 -26.64 4.23 9.30
N PHE A 235 -26.04 3.25 8.64
CA PHE A 235 -24.98 2.41 9.20
C PHE A 235 -23.87 2.14 8.19
N ILE A 236 -22.69 1.79 8.67
CA ILE A 236 -21.54 1.38 7.87
C ILE A 236 -20.90 0.18 8.54
N LEU A 237 -20.71 -0.91 7.79
CA LEU A 237 -19.92 -2.06 8.24
C LEU A 237 -18.44 -1.78 7.98
N ILE A 238 -17.63 -1.95 9.02
CA ILE A 238 -16.17 -1.90 8.95
C ILE A 238 -15.59 -3.13 9.64
N PRO A 239 -14.41 -3.64 9.26
CA PRO A 239 -13.79 -4.74 9.99
C PRO A 239 -13.47 -4.39 11.44
N THR A 240 -13.60 -5.36 12.34
CA THR A 240 -13.18 -5.17 13.73
C THR A 240 -11.67 -5.11 13.88
N THR A 241 -11.20 -4.38 14.89
CA THR A 241 -9.77 -4.35 15.27
C THR A 241 -9.25 -5.67 15.85
N HIS A 242 -10.10 -6.69 16.02
CA HIS A 242 -9.68 -8.03 16.41
C HIS A 242 -8.85 -8.74 15.33
N GLU A 243 -8.71 -8.15 14.14
CA GLU A 243 -7.49 -8.30 13.36
C GLU A 243 -6.28 -7.61 14.04
N ARG A 244 -5.92 -8.06 15.24
CA ARG A 244 -4.51 -8.37 15.41
C ARG A 244 -4.28 -9.62 14.56
N LEU A 245 -3.93 -9.40 13.30
CA LEU A 245 -3.10 -10.34 12.57
C LEU A 245 -2.06 -10.87 13.58
N PRO A 246 -1.85 -12.20 13.65
CA PRO A 246 -0.94 -12.79 14.63
C PRO A 246 0.34 -11.97 14.70
N GLN A 247 0.79 -11.68 15.92
CA GLN A 247 2.01 -10.90 16.22
C GLN A 247 3.05 -11.07 15.12
N GLN A 248 3.30 -10.01 14.34
CA GLN A 248 4.43 -9.82 13.41
C GLN A 248 5.27 -11.09 13.12
N SER A 249 4.70 -12.07 12.45
CA SER A 249 5.48 -13.18 11.88
C SER A 249 5.58 -12.96 10.38
N GLN A 250 6.64 -12.24 9.98
CA GLN A 250 7.26 -12.25 8.64
C GLN A 250 6.29 -12.21 7.44
N ILE A 251 5.66 -11.05 7.19
CA ILE A 251 5.22 -10.73 5.82
C ILE A 251 6.50 -10.52 5.01
N ARG A 252 6.85 -11.48 4.15
CA ARG A 252 8.01 -11.30 3.27
C ARG A 252 7.79 -10.12 2.33
N THR A 253 8.79 -9.27 2.17
CA THR A 253 8.72 -8.16 1.19
C THR A 253 8.66 -8.76 -0.21
N PRO A 254 7.74 -8.29 -1.06
CA PRO A 254 7.52 -8.90 -2.36
C PRO A 254 8.73 -8.67 -3.26
N LYS A 255 9.01 -9.62 -4.15
CA LYS A 255 10.15 -9.54 -5.06
C LYS A 255 10.22 -8.23 -5.86
N TRP A 256 9.10 -7.58 -6.18
CA TRP A 256 9.10 -6.29 -6.89
C TRP A 256 9.50 -5.11 -6.00
N LEU A 257 9.13 -5.10 -4.72
CA LEU A 257 9.56 -4.08 -3.77
C LEU A 257 11.00 -4.33 -3.33
N VAL A 258 11.40 -5.61 -3.23
CA VAL A 258 12.81 -5.98 -3.18
C VAL A 258 13.52 -5.45 -4.42
N SER A 259 12.98 -5.59 -5.64
CA SER A 259 13.56 -5.01 -6.86
C SER A 259 13.61 -3.48 -6.83
N GLU A 260 12.60 -2.80 -6.28
CA GLU A 260 12.61 -1.36 -6.07
C GLU A 260 13.69 -0.94 -5.06
N TYR A 261 13.83 -1.67 -3.96
CA TYR A 261 14.91 -1.51 -2.99
C TYR A 261 16.28 -1.80 -3.60
N LYS A 262 16.40 -2.77 -4.52
CA LYS A 262 17.63 -2.98 -5.30
C LYS A 262 17.94 -1.77 -6.19
N GLN A 263 16.95 -1.18 -6.85
CA GLN A 263 17.14 0.03 -7.65
C GLN A 263 17.49 1.25 -6.78
N GLN A 264 16.88 1.38 -5.60
CA GLN A 264 17.24 2.41 -4.63
C GLN A 264 18.64 2.19 -4.07
N ALA A 265 19.05 0.94 -3.82
CA ALA A 265 20.40 0.61 -3.41
C ALA A 265 21.42 1.02 -4.48
N ILE A 266 21.13 0.76 -5.76
CA ILE A 266 21.96 1.22 -6.87
C ILE A 266 22.08 2.75 -6.86
N ARG A 267 20.95 3.47 -6.72
CA ARG A 267 20.94 4.94 -6.65
C ARG A 267 21.71 5.47 -5.44
N PHE A 268 21.61 4.80 -4.30
CA PHE A 268 22.30 5.15 -3.06
C PHE A 268 23.82 5.06 -3.24
N PHE A 269 24.34 3.91 -3.69
CA PHE A 269 25.79 3.76 -3.86
C PHE A 269 26.36 4.66 -4.96
N LYS A 270 25.60 4.91 -6.04
CA LYS A 270 25.99 5.92 -7.03
C LYS A 270 26.08 7.31 -6.40
N ALA A 271 25.06 7.72 -5.64
CA ALA A 271 25.08 9.01 -4.94
C ALA A 271 26.22 9.14 -3.91
N LEU A 272 26.62 8.05 -3.24
CA LEU A 272 27.80 8.04 -2.37
C LEU A 272 29.07 8.31 -3.17
N VAL A 273 29.31 7.56 -4.24
CA VAL A 273 30.52 7.66 -5.06
C VAL A 273 30.61 8.98 -5.82
N ASP A 274 29.47 9.49 -6.30
CA ASP A 274 29.37 10.77 -7.01
C ASP A 274 29.34 11.98 -6.06
N ALA A 275 29.35 11.76 -4.74
CA ALA A 275 29.18 12.76 -3.70
C ALA A 275 27.92 13.65 -3.89
N ASP A 276 26.80 13.04 -4.32
CA ASP A 276 25.51 13.69 -4.56
C ASP A 276 24.67 13.76 -3.27
N ILE A 277 24.95 14.78 -2.46
CA ILE A 277 24.25 15.03 -1.19
C ILE A 277 22.74 15.27 -1.40
N ALA A 278 22.33 15.95 -2.48
CA ALA A 278 20.92 16.25 -2.72
C ALA A 278 20.08 15.00 -3.03
N THR A 279 20.69 13.98 -3.64
CA THR A 279 20.05 12.67 -3.77
C THR A 279 20.01 11.94 -2.42
N LEU A 280 21.07 12.00 -1.62
CA LEU A 280 21.09 11.35 -0.30
C LEU A 280 20.09 11.98 0.69
N GLU A 281 19.89 13.30 0.69
CA GLU A 281 18.86 14.00 1.49
C GLU A 281 17.45 13.51 1.17
N ARG A 282 17.21 13.14 -0.09
CA ARG A 282 15.93 12.55 -0.50
C ARG A 282 15.82 11.07 -0.13
N MET A 283 16.89 10.38 0.21
CA MET A 283 16.91 8.94 0.45
C MET A 283 17.04 8.56 1.93
N LEU A 284 17.65 9.43 2.74
CA LEU A 284 17.98 9.17 4.14
C LEU A 284 17.05 9.96 5.08
N PRO A 285 16.43 9.33 6.09
CA PRO A 285 15.67 10.03 7.12
C PRO A 285 16.60 10.62 8.20
N GLN A 286 16.12 11.59 8.98
CA GLN A 286 16.91 12.27 10.01
C GLN A 286 17.51 11.32 11.07
N ASP A 287 16.87 10.19 11.32
CA ASP A 287 17.31 9.14 12.25
C ASP A 287 18.15 8.03 11.57
N TYR A 288 18.74 8.31 10.39
CA TYR A 288 19.62 7.38 9.67
C TYR A 288 20.87 7.01 10.45
N GLN A 289 21.32 5.75 10.29
CA GLN A 289 22.57 5.25 10.85
C GLN A 289 23.40 4.45 9.82
N GLY A 290 24.64 4.89 9.56
CA GLY A 290 25.65 4.10 8.86
C GLY A 290 26.54 3.36 9.87
N VAL A 291 26.76 2.06 9.70
CA VAL A 291 27.54 1.23 10.62
C VAL A 291 28.71 0.61 9.88
N GLU A 292 29.93 0.85 10.34
CA GLU A 292 31.16 0.25 9.82
C GLU A 292 31.45 -1.03 10.60
N LEU A 293 31.34 -2.19 9.95
CA LEU A 293 31.43 -3.49 10.64
C LEU A 293 32.85 -3.84 11.09
N SER A 294 33.88 -3.30 10.44
CA SER A 294 35.28 -3.55 10.78
C SER A 294 35.68 -3.03 12.17
N ASN A 295 35.05 -1.94 12.63
CA ASN A 295 35.37 -1.29 13.90
C ASN A 295 34.14 -1.04 14.81
N GLY A 296 32.92 -1.34 14.33
CA GLY A 296 31.66 -1.12 15.06
C GLY A 296 31.22 0.34 15.16
N ARG A 297 31.89 1.26 14.45
CA ARG A 297 31.57 2.69 14.47
C ARG A 297 30.20 2.94 13.83
N THR A 298 29.40 3.77 14.47
CA THR A 298 28.11 4.24 13.93
C THR A 298 28.20 5.73 13.57
N LEU A 299 27.82 6.06 12.35
CA LEU A 299 27.72 7.40 11.80
C LEU A 299 26.25 7.82 11.76
N ASN A 300 25.95 9.01 12.27
CA ASN A 300 24.64 9.65 12.05
C ASN A 300 24.57 10.24 10.62
N ILE A 301 23.43 10.83 10.27
CA ILE A 301 23.20 11.41 8.94
C ILE A 301 24.18 12.55 8.59
N GLU A 302 24.50 13.44 9.55
CA GLU A 302 25.41 14.55 9.31
C GLU A 302 26.84 14.08 9.08
N ASP A 303 27.31 13.13 9.88
CA ASP A 303 28.64 12.54 9.73
C ASP A 303 28.73 11.75 8.43
N THR A 304 27.65 11.09 8.02
CA THR A 304 27.56 10.43 6.71
C THR A 304 27.73 11.44 5.58
N TYR A 305 27.07 12.61 5.63
CA TYR A 305 27.22 13.64 4.60
C TYR A 305 28.62 14.25 4.55
N LYS A 306 29.27 14.46 5.71
CA LYS A 306 30.67 14.91 5.78
C LYS A 306 31.59 13.90 5.10
N THR A 307 31.42 12.63 5.46
CA THR A 307 32.19 11.51 4.93
C THR A 307 32.02 11.37 3.41
N VAL A 308 30.79 11.43 2.90
CA VAL A 308 30.51 11.42 1.45
C VAL A 308 31.11 12.64 0.74
N SER A 309 31.04 13.81 1.35
CA SER A 309 31.60 15.03 0.76
C SER A 309 33.11 14.93 0.54
N SER A 310 33.83 14.20 1.40
CA SER A 310 35.27 13.96 1.21
C SER A 310 35.62 13.06 0.02
N LEU A 311 34.64 12.34 -0.56
CA LEU A 311 34.86 11.52 -1.75
C LEU A 311 34.86 12.32 -3.05
N ARG A 312 34.41 13.58 -3.00
CA ARG A 312 34.26 14.44 -4.17
C ARG A 312 35.60 14.61 -4.88
N GLY A 313 35.61 14.34 -6.18
CA GLY A 313 36.78 14.55 -7.04
C GLY A 313 37.84 13.44 -6.98
N LEU A 314 37.62 12.37 -6.23
CA LEU A 314 38.56 11.24 -6.13
C LEU A 314 38.57 10.31 -7.35
N GLY A 315 37.67 10.51 -8.32
CA GLY A 315 37.63 9.73 -9.57
C GLY A 315 37.28 8.25 -9.36
N LEU A 316 36.45 7.96 -8.35
CA LEU A 316 36.04 6.62 -8.00
C LEU A 316 34.98 6.08 -8.97
N HIS A 317 35.03 4.79 -9.25
CA HIS A 317 34.07 4.06 -10.08
C HIS A 317 33.45 2.91 -9.30
N LEU A 318 32.19 2.63 -9.60
CA LEU A 318 31.40 1.63 -8.90
C LEU A 318 30.86 0.59 -9.88
N ASP A 319 31.19 -0.68 -9.60
CA ASP A 319 30.66 -1.84 -10.33
C ASP A 319 29.89 -2.74 -9.37
N PHE A 320 28.67 -3.12 -9.71
CA PHE A 320 27.85 -4.04 -8.91
C PHE A 320 28.11 -5.48 -9.37
N GLU A 321 28.57 -6.33 -8.46
CA GLU A 321 28.79 -7.76 -8.74
C GLU A 321 27.53 -8.58 -8.46
N ASP A 322 26.86 -8.32 -7.34
CA ASP A 322 25.61 -8.98 -6.99
C ASP A 322 24.74 -8.07 -6.12
N ILE A 323 23.43 -8.20 -6.28
CA ILE A 323 22.45 -7.49 -5.48
C ILE A 323 21.36 -8.47 -5.11
N VAL A 324 21.39 -8.92 -3.87
CA VAL A 324 20.40 -9.85 -3.30
C VAL A 324 19.59 -9.14 -2.24
N GLY A 325 18.34 -9.53 -2.10
CA GLY A 325 17.45 -8.85 -1.18
C GLY A 325 16.34 -9.76 -0.71
N GLU A 326 16.03 -9.64 0.56
CA GLU A 326 14.88 -10.24 1.20
C GLU A 326 14.32 -9.24 2.19
N ASP A 327 13.00 -9.15 2.24
CA ASP A 327 12.34 -8.21 3.12
C ASP A 327 12.74 -6.75 2.87
N SER A 328 12.84 -5.96 3.94
CA SER A 328 13.34 -4.60 3.90
C SER A 328 14.87 -4.56 3.89
N LYS A 329 15.56 -5.64 3.53
CA LYS A 329 17.02 -5.75 3.59
C LYS A 329 17.63 -6.09 2.23
N ILE A 330 18.53 -5.24 1.76
CA ILE A 330 19.27 -5.47 0.51
C ILE A 330 20.74 -5.62 0.82
N CYS A 331 21.31 -6.77 0.44
CA CYS A 331 22.75 -6.96 0.42
C CYS A 331 23.27 -6.62 -0.97
N VAL A 332 24.27 -5.75 -1.02
CA VAL A 332 24.94 -5.32 -2.25
C VAL A 332 26.39 -5.75 -2.17
N VAL A 333 26.84 -6.54 -3.14
CA VAL A 333 28.24 -6.84 -3.38
C VAL A 333 28.69 -6.00 -4.55
N TYR A 334 29.70 -5.16 -4.31
CA TYR A 334 30.16 -4.18 -5.29
C TYR A 334 31.66 -3.99 -5.18
N ARG A 335 32.24 -3.40 -6.23
CA ARG A 335 33.65 -3.06 -6.33
C ARG A 335 33.76 -1.57 -6.53
N ILE A 336 34.57 -0.92 -5.69
CA ILE A 336 34.98 0.46 -5.91
C ILE A 336 36.37 0.42 -6.49
N SER A 337 36.60 1.11 -7.61
CA SER A 337 37.91 1.21 -8.25
C SER A 337 38.32 2.65 -8.47
N ASN A 338 39.62 2.88 -8.58
CA ASN A 338 40.16 4.14 -9.04
C ASN A 338 40.97 3.89 -10.32
N ARG A 339 40.51 4.45 -11.45
CA ARG A 339 41.15 4.24 -12.75
C ARG A 339 42.56 4.84 -12.84
N SER A 340 42.86 5.85 -12.03
CA SER A 340 44.18 6.49 -12.04
C SER A 340 45.26 5.61 -11.39
N THR A 341 44.91 4.85 -10.35
CA THR A 341 45.83 3.94 -9.65
C THR A 341 45.72 2.49 -10.13
N GLY A 342 44.63 2.16 -10.85
CA GLY A 342 44.34 0.80 -11.29
C GLY A 342 43.92 -0.14 -10.16
N LYS A 343 43.69 0.39 -8.96
CA LYS A 343 43.33 -0.38 -7.77
C LYS A 343 41.82 -0.47 -7.59
N ASP A 344 41.40 -1.54 -6.94
CA ASP A 344 40.01 -1.81 -6.61
C ASP A 344 39.86 -2.49 -5.24
N VAL A 345 38.70 -2.26 -4.61
CA VAL A 345 38.31 -2.87 -3.35
C VAL A 345 36.93 -3.47 -3.49
N ARG A 346 36.84 -4.78 -3.25
CA ARG A 346 35.56 -5.49 -3.16
C ARG A 346 34.91 -5.25 -1.81
N CYS A 347 33.66 -4.81 -1.82
CA CYS A 347 32.90 -4.45 -0.64
C CYS A 347 31.57 -5.19 -0.60
N MET A 348 31.03 -5.32 0.61
CA MET A 348 29.68 -5.80 0.85
C MET A 348 28.97 -4.84 1.78
N SER A 349 27.71 -4.54 1.49
CA SER A 349 26.89 -3.72 2.38
C SER A 349 25.47 -4.25 2.51
N LEU A 350 24.93 -4.19 3.72
CA LEU A 350 23.54 -4.51 4.03
C LEU A 350 22.76 -3.22 4.28
N LEU A 351 21.81 -2.90 3.41
CA LEU A 351 20.90 -1.78 3.57
C LEU A 351 19.60 -2.26 4.21
N GLN A 352 19.11 -1.54 5.21
CA GLN A 352 17.82 -1.76 5.84
C GLN A 352 16.89 -0.58 5.56
N PHE A 353 15.77 -0.87 4.88
CA PHE A 353 14.76 0.10 4.49
C PHE A 353 13.67 0.25 5.56
N ARG A 354 13.11 1.46 5.67
CA ARG A 354 11.85 1.75 6.36
C ARG A 354 11.01 2.58 5.38
N GLN A 355 9.91 1.99 4.90
CA GLN A 355 9.11 2.54 3.79
C GLN A 355 9.97 2.69 2.52
N ASP A 356 10.11 3.90 1.98
CA ASP A 356 10.89 4.25 0.79
C ASP A 356 12.26 4.88 1.12
N LYS A 357 12.69 4.79 2.39
CA LYS A 357 13.94 5.39 2.87
C LYS A 357 14.90 4.34 3.40
N ILE A 358 16.20 4.59 3.27
CA ILE A 358 17.22 3.74 3.87
C ILE A 358 17.38 4.19 5.32
N GLN A 359 17.04 3.32 6.26
CA GLN A 359 17.11 3.62 7.69
C GLN A 359 18.49 3.32 8.27
N LYS A 360 19.09 2.19 7.85
CA LYS A 360 20.42 1.77 8.29
C LYS A 360 21.21 1.22 7.12
N ALA A 361 22.51 1.43 7.11
CA ALA A 361 23.42 0.76 6.21
C ALA A 361 24.57 0.16 7.02
N TYR A 362 24.89 -1.12 6.81
CA TYR A 362 26.03 -1.79 7.41
C TYR A 362 27.06 -2.04 6.32
N HIS A 363 28.27 -1.55 6.48
CA HIS A 363 29.34 -1.61 5.50
C HIS A 363 30.45 -2.55 5.98
N SER A 364 30.92 -3.45 5.12
CA SER A 364 31.98 -4.42 5.47
C SER A 364 33.33 -3.77 5.76
N HIS A 365 33.60 -2.60 5.19
CA HIS A 365 34.84 -1.86 5.34
C HIS A 365 34.56 -0.42 5.74
N GLU A 366 35.50 0.16 6.47
CA GLU A 366 35.59 1.60 6.68
C GLU A 366 35.85 2.34 5.38
N LEU A 367 35.19 3.48 5.20
CA LEU A 367 35.41 4.28 4.00
C LEU A 367 36.86 4.80 3.92
N ARG A 368 37.43 5.18 5.08
CA ARG A 368 38.83 5.63 5.16
C ARG A 368 39.79 4.56 4.62
N HIS A 369 39.60 3.32 5.02
CA HIS A 369 40.42 2.20 4.56
C HIS A 369 40.27 1.96 3.05
N ILE A 370 39.03 2.03 2.53
CA ILE A 370 38.79 1.94 1.08
C ILE A 370 39.56 3.04 0.34
N VAL A 371 39.50 4.28 0.82
CA VAL A 371 40.17 5.42 0.18
C VAL A 371 41.70 5.28 0.26
N GLU A 372 42.26 4.86 1.40
CA GLU A 372 43.70 4.62 1.57
C GLU A 372 44.22 3.57 0.57
N VAL A 373 43.51 2.45 0.42
CA VAL A 373 43.86 1.38 -0.53
C VAL A 373 43.77 1.87 -1.98
N LEU A 374 42.74 2.66 -2.32
CA LEU A 374 42.51 3.11 -3.69
C LEU A 374 43.40 4.25 -4.15
N LEU A 375 43.91 5.07 -3.22
CA LEU A 375 44.73 6.25 -3.53
C LEU A 375 46.22 6.09 -3.21
N ASP A 376 46.65 4.94 -2.70
CA ASP A 376 48.04 4.71 -2.29
C ASP A 376 48.56 5.73 -1.26
N ASN A 377 47.69 6.12 -0.33
CA ASN A 377 48.08 6.96 0.79
C ASN A 377 48.33 6.07 2.02
N PRO A 378 49.59 5.81 2.41
CA PRO A 378 49.85 5.19 3.71
C PRO A 378 49.41 6.16 4.80
N ALA A 379 48.61 5.67 5.75
CA ALA A 379 48.41 6.38 7.00
C ALA A 379 49.77 6.72 7.61
N GLU A 380 50.02 8.00 7.89
CA GLU A 380 51.13 8.38 8.76
C GLU A 380 51.01 7.61 10.08
N GLU A 381 52.14 7.03 10.48
CA GLU A 381 52.35 6.12 11.59
C GLU A 381 51.77 6.64 12.90
N VAL A 382 50.93 5.83 13.56
CA VAL A 382 50.90 5.85 15.04
C VAL A 382 52.04 4.95 15.50
N THR A 383 53.24 5.51 15.56
CA THR A 383 54.34 4.94 16.34
C THR A 383 53.97 5.05 17.81
N HIS A 384 53.44 3.96 18.37
CA HIS A 384 53.54 3.73 19.80
C HIS A 384 55.00 3.45 20.12
N GLU A 385 55.65 4.44 20.74
CA GLU A 385 56.79 4.23 21.62
C GLU A 385 56.54 3.01 22.53
N ARG A 386 57.45 2.03 22.49
CA ARG A 386 57.91 1.25 23.65
C ARG A 386 59.15 0.42 23.30
N ASP A 387 60.29 1.08 23.50
CA ASP A 387 61.31 0.71 24.49
C ASP A 387 61.89 -0.72 24.48
N SER A 388 63.19 -0.82 24.14
CA SER A 388 64.23 -1.77 24.61
C SER A 388 65.33 -1.83 23.54
N THR A 389 66.64 -1.71 23.76
CA THR A 389 67.48 -1.79 24.97
C THR A 389 68.89 -1.32 24.58
N LYS A 390 69.55 -0.60 25.50
CA LYS A 390 70.97 -0.75 25.91
C LYS A 390 71.90 -1.54 24.97
N HIS A 391 72.87 -0.89 24.32
CA HIS A 391 74.26 -0.72 24.76
C HIS A 391 75.13 -0.20 23.63
#